data_AF-C5LJR3-F1
#
_entry.id   AF-C5LJR3-F1
#
_cell.length_a   1.000
_cell.length_b   1.000
_cell.length_c   1.000
_cell.angle_alpha   90.00
_cell.angle_beta   90.00
_cell.angle_gamma   90.00
#
_symmetry.space_group_name_H-M   'P 1'
#
loop_
_entity.id
_entity.type
_entity.pdbx_description
1 polymer ?
#
loop_
_entity_poly.entity_id
_entity_poly.type
_entity_poly.pdbx_seq_one_letter_code
_entity_poly.pdbx_strand_id
1 'polypeptide(L)'
;MSSSTGHRDAAVQHRTGSNHSGGMDDMSIVTVAANAGLKFVKKHYVISSMYIIGLLVALFGTGFHVDPITAARYDQTLEHIDVVQGRQYRSVMQKLDRAERDYYNSKGWFSCNDECQANYQKVQDLRDQKAVVESKIYDLQLDAKKTVGLWSSYAAQDMRKDFWNSWNAGKDTASHWTLWDALFIVAGGDSRDETLVSMILQTVLQYIMNLTVGLIAAIGAFVTTVPVAIASYGPGLIE
;
A
#
# COMPACT_ATOMS: atom_id res chain seq x y z
N MET A 1 -34.51 -47.36 51.53
CA MET A 1 -33.62 -46.62 52.44
C MET A 1 -32.23 -47.21 52.31
N SER A 2 -31.20 -46.36 52.06
CA SER A 2 -29.74 -46.52 52.29
C SER A 2 -29.11 -47.92 52.32
N SER A 3 -27.92 -48.21 51.77
CA SER A 3 -26.84 -47.43 51.15
C SER A 3 -25.74 -48.42 50.73
N SER A 4 -24.89 -48.02 49.78
CA SER A 4 -23.44 -48.32 49.63
C SER A 4 -22.98 -49.78 49.54
N THR A 5 -22.33 -50.24 48.47
CA THR A 5 -20.89 -50.11 48.11
C THR A 5 -20.70 -51.08 46.92
N GLY A 6 -19.89 -50.93 45.87
CA GLY A 6 -18.62 -50.26 45.64
C GLY A 6 -17.66 -51.28 45.01
N HIS A 7 -17.34 -51.16 43.71
CA HIS A 7 -16.15 -51.72 43.01
C HIS A 7 -16.22 -51.29 41.52
N ARG A 8 -15.46 -50.28 41.07
CA ARG A 8 -14.15 -50.36 40.40
C ARG A 8 -14.09 -51.36 39.24
N ASP A 9 -13.96 -50.84 38.01
CA ASP A 9 -12.82 -51.17 37.13
C ASP A 9 -12.74 -50.23 35.91
N ALA A 10 -11.50 -50.02 35.48
CA ALA A 10 -11.02 -49.06 34.49
C ALA A 10 -11.01 -49.62 33.07
N ALA A 11 -11.06 -48.76 32.04
CA ALA A 11 -10.17 -48.84 30.87
C ALA A 11 -10.40 -47.71 29.85
N VAL A 12 -9.41 -46.82 29.76
CA VAL A 12 -8.67 -46.42 28.55
C VAL A 12 -9.48 -46.06 27.29
N GLN A 13 -9.57 -44.74 27.03
CA GLN A 13 -9.85 -44.15 25.72
C GLN A 13 -8.65 -44.35 24.78
N HIS A 14 -8.84 -45.12 23.71
CA HIS A 14 -8.02 -45.03 22.49
C HIS A 14 -8.71 -44.09 21.50
N ARG A 15 -8.19 -42.87 21.34
CA ARG A 15 -8.46 -42.00 20.19
C ARG A 15 -7.29 -42.14 19.22
N THR A 16 -7.44 -43.03 18.24
CA THR A 16 -6.57 -43.10 17.06
C THR A 16 -7.03 -42.03 16.06
N GLY A 17 -6.10 -41.16 15.67
CA GLY A 17 -6.35 -40.06 14.74
C GLY A 17 -6.37 -40.45 13.27
N SER A 18 -6.68 -39.47 12.42
CA SER A 18 -5.88 -39.21 11.21
C SER A 18 -6.12 -37.76 10.77
N ASN A 19 -5.04 -36.98 10.78
CA ASN A 19 -4.92 -35.66 10.18
C ASN A 19 -4.72 -35.84 8.67
N HIS A 20 -5.65 -35.35 7.85
CA HIS A 20 -5.32 -34.97 6.46
C HIS A 20 -6.36 -33.98 5.93
N SER A 21 -6.19 -32.71 6.30
CA SER A 21 -6.96 -31.58 5.76
C SER A 21 -5.96 -30.47 5.46
N GLY A 22 -5.40 -30.47 4.26
CA GLY A 22 -4.40 -29.46 3.86
C GLY A 22 -4.33 -29.15 2.38
N GLY A 23 -5.24 -29.69 1.55
CA GLY A 23 -5.20 -29.47 0.10
C GLY A 23 -6.55 -29.33 -0.60
N MET A 24 -7.66 -29.37 0.15
CA MET A 24 -9.02 -29.35 -0.42
C MET A 24 -9.77 -28.03 -0.18
N ASP A 25 -9.28 -27.19 0.73
CA ASP A 25 -9.96 -25.96 1.15
C ASP A 25 -9.70 -24.79 0.19
N ASP A 26 -8.49 -24.68 -0.38
CA ASP A 26 -8.16 -23.60 -1.32
C ASP A 26 -8.86 -23.77 -2.68
N MET A 27 -8.92 -25.01 -3.20
CA MET A 27 -9.64 -25.31 -4.44
C MET A 27 -11.16 -25.15 -4.27
N SER A 28 -11.68 -25.44 -3.07
CA SER A 28 -13.08 -25.23 -2.70
C SER A 28 -13.42 -23.73 -2.66
N ILE A 29 -12.60 -22.90 -2.01
CA ILE A 29 -12.78 -21.45 -1.95
C ILE A 29 -12.75 -20.83 -3.36
N VAL A 30 -11.78 -21.21 -4.19
CA VAL A 30 -11.68 -20.71 -5.57
C VAL A 30 -12.91 -21.12 -6.40
N THR A 31 -13.38 -22.36 -6.24
CA THR A 31 -14.56 -22.86 -6.98
C THR A 31 -15.86 -22.22 -6.49
N VAL A 32 -15.99 -21.97 -5.18
CA VAL A 32 -17.12 -21.28 -4.58
C VAL A 32 -17.13 -19.80 -4.99
N ALA A 33 -15.97 -19.13 -4.97
CA ALA A 33 -15.81 -17.76 -5.43
C ALA A 33 -16.13 -17.63 -6.93
N ALA A 34 -15.65 -18.56 -7.76
CA ALA A 34 -15.92 -18.59 -9.19
C ALA A 34 -17.42 -18.81 -9.48
N ASN A 35 -18.06 -19.75 -8.79
CA ASN A 35 -19.49 -20.02 -8.96
C ASN A 35 -20.38 -18.89 -8.42
N ALA A 36 -19.97 -18.23 -7.32
CA ALA A 36 -20.62 -17.04 -6.82
C ALA A 36 -20.49 -15.87 -7.81
N GLY A 37 -19.30 -15.67 -8.38
CA GLY A 37 -19.04 -14.67 -9.42
C GLY A 37 -19.89 -14.91 -10.68
N LEU A 38 -19.94 -16.14 -11.18
CA LEU A 38 -20.76 -16.49 -12.36
C LEU A 38 -22.26 -16.30 -12.10
N LYS A 39 -22.75 -16.65 -10.91
CA LYS A 39 -24.15 -16.39 -10.52
C LYS A 39 -24.44 -14.90 -10.39
N PHE A 40 -23.49 -14.12 -9.86
CA PHE A 40 -23.62 -12.67 -9.74
C PHE A 40 -23.67 -11.99 -11.11
N VAL A 41 -22.76 -12.35 -12.02
CA VAL A 41 -22.72 -11.79 -13.39
C VAL A 41 -23.99 -12.10 -14.16
N LYS A 42 -24.51 -13.34 -14.07
CA LYS A 42 -25.77 -13.72 -14.71
C LYS A 42 -26.98 -13.00 -14.12
N LYS A 43 -27.01 -12.78 -12.80
CA LYS A 43 -28.12 -12.11 -12.11
C LYS A 43 -28.08 -10.59 -12.25
N HIS A 44 -26.89 -10.00 -12.35
CA HIS A 44 -26.66 -8.56 -12.38
C HIS A 44 -25.83 -8.17 -13.61
N TYR A 45 -26.29 -8.54 -14.81
CA TYR A 45 -25.55 -8.30 -16.05
C TYR A 45 -25.33 -6.81 -16.35
N VAL A 46 -26.31 -5.94 -16.02
CA VAL A 46 -26.20 -4.48 -16.21
C VAL A 46 -25.12 -3.90 -15.29
N ILE A 47 -25.10 -4.29 -14.02
CA ILE A 47 -24.11 -3.82 -13.05
C ILE A 47 -22.71 -4.33 -13.45
N SER A 48 -22.61 -5.62 -13.79
CA SER A 48 -21.34 -6.24 -14.18
C SER A 48 -20.78 -5.64 -15.47
N SER A 49 -21.63 -5.37 -16.47
CA SER A 49 -21.22 -4.70 -17.71
C SER A 49 -20.82 -3.23 -17.45
N MET A 50 -21.51 -2.51 -16.57
CA MET A 50 -21.11 -1.14 -16.19
C MET A 50 -19.75 -1.10 -15.49
N TYR A 51 -19.43 -2.09 -14.64
CA TYR A 51 -18.09 -2.21 -14.06
C TYR A 51 -17.03 -2.54 -15.11
N ILE A 52 -17.32 -3.45 -16.05
CA ILE A 52 -16.38 -3.77 -17.14
C ILE A 52 -16.17 -2.54 -18.04
N ILE A 53 -17.23 -1.83 -18.39
CA ILE A 53 -17.14 -0.59 -19.17
C ILE A 53 -16.35 0.48 -18.40
N GLY A 54 -16.62 0.66 -17.11
CA GLY A 54 -15.87 1.58 -16.25
C GLY A 54 -14.39 1.21 -16.16
N LEU A 55 -14.07 -0.08 -16.08
CA LEU A 55 -12.70 -0.58 -16.07
C LEU A 55 -12.02 -0.40 -17.43
N LEU A 56 -12.73 -0.62 -18.54
CA LEU A 56 -12.23 -0.32 -19.89
C LEU A 56 -11.98 1.18 -20.07
N VAL A 57 -12.86 2.06 -19.59
CA VAL A 57 -12.65 3.50 -19.61
C VAL A 57 -11.47 3.90 -18.70
N ALA A 58 -11.29 3.27 -17.54
CA ALA A 58 -10.14 3.52 -16.68
C ALA A 58 -8.81 3.07 -17.32
N LEU A 59 -8.81 1.95 -18.04
CA LEU A 59 -7.60 1.42 -18.70
C LEU A 59 -7.26 2.19 -19.98
N PHE A 60 -8.25 2.48 -20.82
CA PHE A 60 -8.06 3.03 -22.17
C PHE A 60 -8.38 4.53 -22.27
N GLY A 61 -9.03 5.14 -21.28
CA GLY A 61 -9.36 6.56 -21.27
C GLY A 61 -8.11 7.41 -21.09
N THR A 62 -7.64 8.04 -22.16
CA THR A 62 -6.44 8.89 -22.14
C THR A 62 -6.68 10.28 -21.56
N GLY A 63 -7.94 10.64 -21.29
CA GLY A 63 -8.38 12.00 -20.97
C GLY A 63 -8.51 12.86 -22.23
N PHE A 64 -9.22 13.99 -22.12
CA PHE A 64 -9.32 14.95 -23.20
C PHE A 64 -8.03 15.76 -23.33
N HIS A 65 -7.65 16.07 -24.57
CA HIS A 65 -6.53 16.96 -24.83
C HIS A 65 -6.88 18.36 -24.34
N VAL A 66 -5.96 18.96 -23.60
CA VAL A 66 -6.08 20.33 -23.09
C VAL A 66 -5.58 21.28 -24.17
N ASP A 67 -6.19 22.46 -24.27
CA ASP A 67 -5.71 23.53 -25.13
C ASP A 67 -4.23 23.84 -24.87
N PRO A 68 -3.39 24.03 -25.92
CA PRO A 68 -1.95 24.24 -25.76
C PRO A 68 -1.58 25.45 -24.89
N ILE A 69 -2.42 26.49 -24.81
CA ILE A 69 -2.17 27.66 -23.95
C ILE A 69 -2.35 27.28 -22.49
N THR A 70 -3.41 26.54 -22.16
CA THR A 70 -3.67 26.05 -20.80
C THR A 70 -2.62 25.01 -20.38
N ALA A 71 -2.22 24.12 -21.28
CA ALA A 71 -1.13 23.17 -21.07
C ALA A 71 0.20 23.88 -20.75
N ALA A 72 0.58 24.88 -21.55
CA ALA A 72 1.80 25.64 -21.32
C ALA A 72 1.79 26.39 -19.97
N ARG A 73 0.63 26.95 -19.57
CA ARG A 73 0.48 27.60 -18.26
C ARG A 73 0.60 26.60 -17.11
N TYR A 74 0.01 25.42 -17.25
CA TYR A 74 0.12 24.35 -16.27
C TYR A 74 1.58 23.92 -16.09
N ASP A 75 2.27 23.62 -17.18
CA ASP A 75 3.67 23.18 -17.17
C ASP A 75 4.59 24.26 -16.59
N GLN A 76 4.41 25.52 -17.00
CA GLN A 76 5.16 26.66 -16.46
C GLN A 76 4.94 26.84 -14.94
N THR A 77 3.70 26.63 -14.48
CA THR A 77 3.38 26.74 -13.04
C THR A 77 4.05 25.61 -12.25
N LEU A 78 4.02 24.38 -12.76
CA LEU A 78 4.71 23.25 -12.12
C LEU A 78 6.23 23.44 -12.09
N GLU A 79 6.83 23.93 -13.18
CA GLU A 79 8.25 24.24 -13.24
C GLU A 79 8.63 25.31 -12.21
N HIS A 80 7.81 26.37 -12.09
CA HIS A 80 8.03 27.42 -11.10
C HIS A 80 7.99 26.87 -9.66
N ILE A 81 7.03 26.00 -9.36
CA ILE A 81 6.92 25.34 -8.06
C ILE A 81 8.20 24.52 -7.77
N ASP A 82 8.66 23.71 -8.73
CA ASP A 82 9.85 22.87 -8.52
C ASP A 82 11.13 23.70 -8.35
N VAL A 83 11.30 24.76 -9.14
CA VAL A 83 12.51 25.59 -9.10
C VAL A 83 12.57 26.47 -7.85
N VAL A 84 11.47 27.13 -7.48
CA VAL A 84 11.43 28.10 -6.38
C VAL A 84 11.15 27.40 -5.06
N GLN A 85 10.03 26.68 -4.97
CA GLN A 85 9.63 26.01 -3.74
C GLN A 85 10.45 24.74 -3.50
N GLY A 86 10.86 24.03 -4.57
CA GLY A 86 11.73 22.86 -4.41
C GLY A 86 13.12 23.21 -3.86
N ARG A 87 13.63 24.43 -4.08
CA ARG A 87 14.85 24.92 -3.41
C ARG A 87 14.63 25.13 -1.92
N GLN A 88 13.52 25.78 -1.55
CA GLN A 88 13.17 26.00 -0.15
C GLN A 88 12.96 24.68 0.58
N TYR A 89 12.20 23.75 -0.02
CA TYR A 89 11.96 22.41 0.51
C TYR A 89 13.26 21.64 0.76
N ARG A 90 14.14 21.58 -0.24
CA ARG A 90 15.46 20.94 -0.10
C ARG A 90 16.29 21.56 1.02
N SER A 91 16.24 22.88 1.19
CA SER A 91 16.98 23.55 2.26
C SER A 91 16.46 23.19 3.66
N VAL A 92 15.15 23.04 3.82
CA VAL A 92 14.54 22.62 5.09
C VAL A 92 14.86 21.16 5.37
N MET A 93 14.75 20.28 4.37
CA MET A 93 15.13 18.87 4.48
C MET A 93 16.59 18.70 4.90
N GLN A 94 17.52 19.42 4.27
CA GLN A 94 18.94 19.36 4.65
C GLN A 94 19.19 19.82 6.10
N LYS A 95 18.46 20.83 6.58
CA LYS A 95 18.54 21.29 7.97
C LYS A 95 17.94 20.26 8.93
N LEU A 96 16.80 19.67 8.56
CA LEU A 96 16.12 18.65 9.33
C LEU A 96 17.00 17.40 9.47
N ASP A 97 17.56 16.89 8.37
CA ASP A 97 18.47 15.74 8.39
C ASP A 97 19.69 15.96 9.30
N ARG A 98 20.24 17.19 9.31
CA ARG A 98 21.33 17.56 10.22
C ARG A 98 20.86 17.56 11.66
N ALA A 99 19.75 18.23 11.96
CA ALA A 99 19.19 18.31 13.31
C ALA A 99 18.79 16.93 13.86
N GLU A 100 18.27 16.02 13.01
CA GLU A 100 17.93 14.66 13.41
C GLU A 100 19.18 13.83 13.74
N ARG A 101 20.27 14.00 13.00
CA ARG A 101 21.57 13.38 13.35
C ARG A 101 22.12 13.94 14.66
N ASP A 102 22.08 15.26 14.84
CA ASP A 102 22.54 15.90 16.08
C ASP A 102 21.73 15.40 17.28
N TYR A 103 20.39 15.32 17.14
CA TYR A 103 19.51 14.75 18.14
C TYR A 103 19.84 13.28 18.42
N TYR A 104 19.96 12.44 17.38
CA TYR A 104 20.30 11.03 17.52
C TYR A 104 21.64 10.82 18.25
N ASN A 105 22.65 11.63 17.93
CA ASN A 105 23.98 11.55 18.55
C ASN A 105 23.99 12.06 20.00
N SER A 106 23.09 12.99 20.34
CA SER A 106 22.95 13.50 21.72
C SER A 106 22.13 12.60 22.65
N LYS A 107 21.49 11.54 22.12
CA LYS A 107 20.69 10.62 22.94
C LYS A 107 21.59 9.69 23.76
N GLY A 108 21.35 9.66 25.06
CA GLY A 108 21.82 8.57 25.91
C GLY A 108 20.96 7.31 25.70
N TRP A 109 21.49 6.16 26.11
CA TRP A 109 20.81 4.87 26.00
C TRP A 109 19.44 4.86 26.72
N PHE A 110 19.28 5.64 27.81
CA PHE A 110 18.02 5.80 28.54
C PHE A 110 17.77 7.23 29.08
N SER A 111 18.49 8.25 28.63
CA SER A 111 18.33 9.62 29.14
C SER A 111 18.54 10.69 28.07
N CYS A 112 17.90 11.85 28.28
CA CYS A 112 18.01 13.04 27.46
C CYS A 112 18.38 14.20 28.38
N ASN A 113 19.58 14.76 28.20
CA ASN A 113 20.05 15.94 28.92
C ASN A 113 19.52 17.23 28.25
N ASP A 114 19.87 18.40 28.79
CA ASP A 114 19.42 19.70 28.25
C ASP A 114 19.83 19.91 26.78
N GLU A 115 20.99 19.40 26.37
CA GLU A 115 21.46 19.43 24.98
C GLU A 115 20.59 18.58 24.06
N CYS A 116 20.27 17.35 24.47
CA CYS A 116 19.35 16.46 23.76
C CYS A 116 17.95 17.08 23.65
N GLN A 117 17.46 17.73 24.71
CA GLN A 117 16.16 18.41 24.70
C GLN A 117 16.15 19.61 23.75
N ALA A 118 17.22 20.40 23.71
CA ALA A 118 17.38 21.50 22.77
C ALA A 118 17.43 21.02 21.31
N ASN A 119 18.17 19.93 21.04
CA ASN A 119 18.22 19.32 19.72
C ASN A 119 16.86 18.75 19.29
N TYR A 120 16.11 18.17 20.23
CA TYR A 120 14.75 17.69 19.98
C TYR A 120 13.81 18.84 19.59
N GLN A 121 13.85 19.96 20.31
CA GLN A 121 13.05 21.15 19.97
C GLN A 121 13.39 21.66 18.58
N LYS A 122 14.68 21.73 18.23
CA LYS A 122 15.13 22.12 16.88
C LYS A 122 14.60 21.19 15.78
N VAL A 123 14.54 19.87 16.04
CA VAL A 123 13.93 18.91 15.12
C VAL A 123 12.44 19.19 14.95
N GLN A 124 11.72 19.46 16.04
CA GLN A 124 10.29 19.76 15.98
C GLN A 124 10.02 21.06 15.21
N ASP A 125 10.75 22.14 15.49
CA ASP A 125 10.62 23.40 14.77
C ASP A 125 10.87 23.23 13.26
N LEU A 126 11.82 22.38 12.88
CA LEU A 126 12.12 22.10 11.48
C LEU A 126 11.06 21.20 10.83
N ARG A 127 10.41 20.30 11.58
CA ARG A 127 9.26 19.52 11.11
C ARG A 127 8.05 20.41 10.87
N ASP A 128 7.79 21.36 11.77
CA ASP A 128 6.72 22.34 11.59
C ASP A 128 6.99 23.23 10.38
N GLN A 129 8.23 23.70 10.22
CA GLN A 129 8.64 24.45 9.01
C GLN A 129 8.46 23.62 7.74
N LYS A 130 8.82 22.33 7.76
CA LYS A 130 8.62 21.42 6.63
C LYS A 130 7.14 21.33 6.28
N ALA A 131 6.26 21.11 7.27
CA ALA A 131 4.83 21.01 7.05
C ALA A 131 4.24 22.28 6.42
N VAL A 132 4.71 23.46 6.84
CA VAL A 132 4.30 24.76 6.24
C VAL A 132 4.78 24.91 4.80
N VAL A 133 5.95 24.40 4.45
CA VAL A 133 6.45 24.44 3.06
C VAL A 133 5.68 23.43 2.19
N GLU A 134 5.43 22.23 2.71
CA GLU A 134 4.65 21.20 2.02
C GLU A 134 3.22 21.64 1.73
N SER A 135 2.55 22.28 2.70
CA SER A 135 1.19 22.79 2.49
C SER A 135 1.15 23.85 1.38
N LYS A 136 2.10 24.79 1.36
CA LYS A 136 2.20 25.82 0.31
C LYS A 136 2.44 25.21 -1.07
N ILE A 137 3.31 24.21 -1.16
CA ILE A 137 3.56 23.50 -2.42
C ILE A 137 2.28 22.80 -2.88
N TYR A 138 1.60 22.12 -1.96
CA TYR A 138 0.36 21.42 -2.23
C TYR A 138 -0.75 22.37 -2.71
N ASP A 139 -0.92 23.53 -2.07
CA ASP A 139 -1.91 24.54 -2.46
C ASP A 139 -1.65 25.08 -3.88
N LEU A 140 -0.39 25.35 -4.22
CA LEU A 140 -0.02 25.79 -5.57
C LEU A 140 -0.24 24.70 -6.62
N GLN A 141 0.05 23.44 -6.28
CA GLN A 141 -0.22 22.30 -7.15
C GLN A 141 -1.73 22.09 -7.36
N LEU A 142 -2.55 22.28 -6.32
CA LEU A 142 -4.01 22.23 -6.43
C LEU A 142 -4.52 23.28 -7.40
N ASP A 143 -4.05 24.52 -7.27
CA ASP A 143 -4.47 25.60 -8.14
C ASP A 143 -4.05 25.35 -9.60
N ALA A 144 -2.85 24.80 -9.83
CA ALA A 144 -2.43 24.35 -11.14
C ALA A 144 -3.35 23.24 -11.69
N LYS A 145 -3.63 22.19 -10.89
CA LYS A 145 -4.50 21.06 -11.29
C LYS A 145 -5.92 21.49 -11.68
N LYS A 146 -6.48 22.48 -10.99
CA LYS A 146 -7.80 23.03 -11.33
C LYS A 146 -7.85 23.68 -12.72
N THR A 147 -6.73 24.19 -13.24
CA THR A 147 -6.70 24.83 -14.58
C THR A 147 -6.89 23.83 -15.72
N VAL A 148 -6.42 22.59 -15.57
CA VAL A 148 -6.56 21.55 -16.59
C VAL A 148 -7.85 20.73 -16.42
N GLY A 149 -8.36 20.65 -15.19
CA GLY A 149 -9.60 19.93 -14.87
C GLY A 149 -9.45 18.41 -14.81
N LEU A 150 -10.46 17.75 -14.23
CA LEU A 150 -10.44 16.31 -13.90
C LEU A 150 -10.40 15.40 -15.12
N TRP A 151 -11.01 15.83 -16.22
CA TRP A 151 -11.11 15.01 -17.42
C TRP A 151 -9.94 15.21 -18.39
N SER A 152 -8.95 16.01 -18.01
CA SER A 152 -7.76 16.24 -18.82
C SER A 152 -6.88 15.01 -18.96
N SER A 153 -6.08 15.01 -20.03
CA SER A 153 -5.00 14.03 -20.20
C SER A 153 -3.95 14.08 -19.07
N TYR A 154 -3.76 15.24 -18.42
CA TYR A 154 -2.90 15.37 -17.24
C TYR A 154 -3.47 14.61 -16.04
N ALA A 155 -4.75 14.80 -15.72
CA ALA A 155 -5.41 14.05 -14.65
C ALA A 155 -5.39 12.53 -14.90
N ALA A 156 -5.62 12.10 -16.15
CA ALA A 156 -5.55 10.69 -16.52
C ALA A 156 -4.13 10.11 -16.38
N GLN A 157 -3.09 10.91 -16.62
CA GLN A 157 -1.70 10.49 -16.42
C GLN A 157 -1.34 10.43 -14.93
N ASP A 158 -1.78 11.41 -14.14
CA ASP A 158 -1.55 11.46 -12.69
C ASP A 158 -2.21 10.27 -11.98
N MET A 159 -3.46 9.95 -12.32
CA MET A 159 -4.15 8.76 -11.78
C MET A 159 -3.46 7.44 -12.17
N ARG A 160 -2.90 7.34 -13.40
CA ARG A 160 -2.10 6.17 -13.80
C ARG A 160 -0.81 6.08 -12.99
N LYS A 161 -0.13 7.20 -12.78
CA LYS A 161 1.08 7.26 -11.97
C LYS A 161 0.78 6.79 -10.54
N ASP A 162 -0.30 7.27 -9.95
CA ASP A 162 -0.74 6.85 -8.61
C ASP A 162 -1.07 5.37 -8.55
N PHE A 163 -1.79 4.84 -9.54
CA PHE A 163 -2.04 3.40 -9.65
C PHE A 163 -0.74 2.59 -9.67
N TRP A 164 0.22 2.98 -10.51
CA TRP A 164 1.50 2.28 -10.62
C TRP A 164 2.35 2.42 -9.34
N ASN A 165 2.28 3.57 -8.66
CA ASN A 165 2.94 3.77 -7.37
C ASN A 165 2.36 2.80 -6.32
N SER A 166 1.03 2.70 -6.21
CA SER A 166 0.39 1.74 -5.31
C SER A 166 0.74 0.31 -5.68
N TRP A 167 0.68 -0.04 -6.97
CA TRP A 167 1.05 -1.37 -7.46
C TRP A 167 2.50 -1.75 -7.10
N ASN A 168 3.44 -0.82 -7.29
CA ASN A 168 4.84 -1.03 -6.94
C ASN A 168 5.04 -1.16 -5.43
N ALA A 169 4.34 -0.37 -4.62
CA ALA A 169 4.35 -0.50 -3.15
C ALA A 169 3.81 -1.88 -2.69
N GLY A 170 2.77 -2.40 -3.35
CA GLY A 170 2.25 -3.74 -3.09
C GLY A 170 3.27 -4.84 -3.40
N LYS A 171 3.96 -4.73 -4.54
CA LYS A 171 5.05 -5.65 -4.89
C LYS A 171 6.20 -5.60 -3.89
N ASP A 172 6.60 -4.39 -3.50
CA ASP A 172 7.71 -4.17 -2.56
C ASP A 172 7.40 -4.76 -1.17
N THR A 173 6.17 -4.55 -0.69
CA THR A 173 5.67 -5.17 0.55
C THR A 173 5.73 -6.69 0.48
N ALA A 174 5.28 -7.27 -0.65
CA ALA A 174 5.32 -8.72 -0.85
C ALA A 174 6.76 -9.27 -0.88
N SER A 175 7.70 -8.56 -1.53
CA SER A 175 9.11 -8.94 -1.48
C SER A 175 9.68 -8.83 -0.08
N HIS A 176 9.37 -7.76 0.68
CA HIS A 176 9.85 -7.61 2.05
C HIS A 176 9.36 -8.74 2.95
N TRP A 177 8.06 -9.08 2.91
CA TRP A 177 7.51 -10.19 3.71
C TRP A 177 8.11 -11.54 3.34
N THR A 178 8.32 -11.78 2.04
CA THR A 178 8.93 -13.02 1.55
C THR A 178 10.41 -13.09 1.93
N LEU A 179 11.14 -11.97 1.90
CA LEU A 179 12.53 -11.90 2.34
C LEU A 179 12.66 -12.19 3.83
N TRP A 180 11.77 -11.65 4.66
CA TRP A 180 11.72 -11.96 6.08
C TRP A 180 11.43 -13.44 6.34
N ASP A 181 10.47 -14.01 5.62
CA ASP A 181 10.12 -15.43 5.76
C ASP A 181 11.28 -16.36 5.33
N ALA A 182 11.88 -16.09 4.17
CA ALA A 182 13.05 -16.82 3.68
C ALA A 182 14.26 -16.71 4.64
N LEU A 183 14.48 -15.54 5.26
CA LEU A 183 15.54 -15.34 6.25
C LEU A 183 15.33 -16.25 7.47
N PHE A 184 14.10 -16.36 7.99
CA PHE A 184 13.81 -17.21 9.15
C PHE A 184 13.82 -18.70 8.82
N ILE A 185 13.47 -19.10 7.60
CA ILE A 185 13.62 -20.49 7.14
C ILE A 185 15.10 -20.91 7.12
N VAL A 186 15.99 -20.04 6.63
CA VAL A 186 17.44 -20.30 6.61
C VAL A 186 18.05 -20.24 8.01
N ALA A 187 17.64 -19.26 8.84
CA ALA A 187 18.17 -19.09 10.19
C ALA A 187 17.61 -20.08 11.22
N GLY A 188 16.43 -20.65 10.96
CA GLY A 188 15.70 -21.57 11.85
C GLY A 188 16.24 -23.00 11.89
N GLY A 189 17.21 -23.36 11.05
CA GLY A 189 18.01 -24.58 11.21
C GLY A 189 17.31 -25.92 10.91
N ASP A 190 16.11 -25.92 10.34
CA ASP A 190 15.34 -27.14 10.01
C ASP A 190 15.70 -27.75 8.62
N SER A 191 16.88 -27.42 8.08
CA SER A 191 17.26 -27.64 6.68
C SER A 191 18.28 -28.76 6.47
N ARG A 192 18.17 -29.86 7.20
CA ARG A 192 19.12 -30.97 7.01
C ARG A 192 18.80 -31.90 5.84
N ASP A 193 17.55 -31.97 5.36
CA ASP A 193 17.16 -32.94 4.31
C ASP A 193 16.28 -32.40 3.17
N GLU A 194 15.98 -31.09 3.12
CA GLU A 194 15.20 -30.53 1.99
C GLU A 194 16.08 -30.20 0.78
N THR A 195 15.71 -30.75 -0.39
CA THR A 195 16.34 -30.41 -1.67
C THR A 195 16.21 -28.91 -1.93
N LEU A 196 17.32 -28.22 -2.26
CA LEU A 196 17.39 -26.76 -2.52
C LEU A 196 16.29 -26.26 -3.49
N VAL A 197 15.90 -27.12 -4.44
CA VAL A 197 14.79 -26.86 -5.39
C VAL A 197 13.42 -26.78 -4.70
N SER A 198 13.16 -27.63 -3.70
CA SER A 198 11.92 -27.60 -2.90
C SER A 198 11.81 -26.30 -2.13
N MET A 199 12.90 -25.88 -1.49
CA MET A 199 12.96 -24.63 -0.73
C MET A 199 12.70 -23.40 -1.61
N ILE A 200 13.30 -23.36 -2.81
CA ILE A 200 13.05 -22.27 -3.78
C ILE A 200 11.59 -22.31 -4.25
N LEU A 201 11.06 -23.48 -4.59
CA LEU A 201 9.68 -23.61 -5.05
C LEU A 201 8.67 -23.16 -3.98
N GLN A 202 8.87 -23.56 -2.73
CA GLN A 202 8.05 -23.11 -1.60
C GLN A 202 8.15 -21.60 -1.41
N THR A 203 9.35 -21.03 -1.47
CA THR A 203 9.58 -19.58 -1.36
C THR A 203 8.88 -18.82 -2.50
N VAL A 204 8.88 -19.35 -3.72
CA VAL A 204 8.19 -18.76 -4.87
C VAL A 204 6.66 -18.86 -4.72
N LEU A 205 6.13 -19.99 -4.26
CA LEU A 205 4.70 -20.14 -4.00
C LEU A 205 4.24 -19.19 -2.89
N GLN A 206 5.02 -19.06 -1.82
CA GLN A 206 4.77 -18.13 -0.74
C GLN A 206 4.85 -16.67 -1.22
N TYR A 207 5.82 -16.36 -2.08
CA TYR A 207 5.91 -15.05 -2.74
C TYR A 207 4.64 -14.73 -3.55
N ILE A 208 4.10 -15.69 -4.30
CA ILE A 208 2.87 -15.49 -5.09
C ILE A 208 1.66 -15.20 -4.18
N MET A 209 1.54 -15.90 -3.06
CA MET A 209 0.47 -15.67 -2.09
C MET A 209 0.62 -14.28 -1.42
N ASN A 210 1.82 -13.95 -0.96
CA ASN A 210 2.14 -12.64 -0.39
C ASN A 210 1.95 -11.51 -1.39
N LEU A 211 2.31 -11.73 -2.66
CA LEU A 211 2.09 -10.81 -3.76
C LEU A 211 0.60 -10.58 -3.97
N THR A 212 -0.22 -11.63 -3.93
CA THR A 212 -1.67 -11.50 -4.08
C THR A 212 -2.25 -10.61 -2.98
N VAL A 213 -1.85 -10.82 -1.73
CA VAL A 213 -2.28 -9.97 -0.59
C VAL A 213 -1.76 -8.54 -0.74
N GLY A 214 -0.49 -8.36 -1.10
CA GLY A 214 0.13 -7.06 -1.32
C GLY A 214 -0.54 -6.27 -2.45
N LEU A 215 -0.95 -6.95 -3.53
CA LEU A 215 -1.67 -6.33 -4.64
C LEU A 215 -3.12 -5.96 -4.27
N ILE A 216 -3.82 -6.79 -3.48
CA ILE A 216 -5.14 -6.42 -2.96
C ILE A 216 -5.04 -5.18 -2.06
N ALA A 217 -4.05 -5.15 -1.17
CA ALA A 217 -3.79 -3.99 -0.32
C ALA A 217 -3.44 -2.75 -1.15
N ALA A 218 -2.62 -2.90 -2.21
CA ALA A 218 -2.30 -1.83 -3.15
C ALA A 218 -3.53 -1.28 -3.87
N ILE A 219 -4.45 -2.15 -4.33
CA ILE A 219 -5.71 -1.73 -4.93
C ILE A 219 -6.55 -0.97 -3.91
N GLY A 220 -6.66 -1.48 -2.68
CA GLY A 220 -7.35 -0.79 -1.59
C GLY A 220 -6.78 0.61 -1.34
N ALA A 221 -5.46 0.73 -1.26
CA ALA A 221 -4.77 2.00 -1.10
C ALA A 221 -5.04 2.96 -2.28
N PHE A 222 -4.95 2.47 -3.52
CA PHE A 222 -5.28 3.28 -4.70
C PHE A 222 -6.73 3.79 -4.68
N VAL A 223 -7.69 2.95 -4.27
CA VAL A 223 -9.10 3.39 -4.15
C VAL A 223 -9.24 4.57 -3.18
N THR A 224 -8.41 4.65 -2.13
CA THR A 224 -8.44 5.81 -1.21
C THR A 224 -7.84 7.09 -1.80
N THR A 225 -6.99 7.00 -2.84
CA THR A 225 -6.43 8.20 -3.49
C THR A 225 -7.38 8.80 -4.52
N VAL A 226 -8.28 8.00 -5.11
CA VAL A 226 -9.23 8.45 -6.15
C VAL A 226 -10.10 9.64 -5.71
N PRO A 227 -10.76 9.64 -4.52
CA PRO A 227 -11.53 10.80 -4.08
C PRO A 227 -10.69 12.06 -3.88
N VAL A 228 -9.45 11.91 -3.41
CA VAL A 228 -8.50 13.01 -3.22
C VAL A 228 -8.09 13.60 -4.58
N ALA A 229 -7.81 12.74 -5.56
CA ALA A 229 -7.52 13.16 -6.93
C ALA A 229 -8.72 13.94 -7.52
N ILE A 230 -9.94 13.41 -7.40
CA ILE A 230 -11.16 14.11 -7.86
C ILE A 230 -11.30 15.49 -7.22
N ALA A 231 -11.10 15.59 -5.90
CA ALA A 231 -11.15 16.87 -5.19
C ALA A 231 -10.04 17.84 -5.63
N SER A 232 -8.87 17.33 -6.00
CA SER A 232 -7.71 18.15 -6.39
C SER A 232 -7.85 18.83 -7.74
N TYR A 233 -8.51 18.18 -8.72
CA TYR A 233 -8.74 18.74 -10.05
C TYR A 233 -10.06 19.53 -10.16
N GLY A 234 -11.01 19.35 -9.24
CA GLY A 234 -12.28 20.08 -9.20
C GLY A 234 -13.28 19.70 -10.30
N PRO A 235 -14.50 20.30 -10.29
CA PRO A 235 -15.58 19.96 -11.22
C PRO A 235 -15.43 20.57 -12.63
N GLY A 236 -14.32 21.27 -12.91
CA GLY A 236 -14.09 21.94 -14.18
C GLY A 236 -14.08 20.94 -15.35
N LEU A 237 -15.09 21.03 -16.20
CA LEU A 237 -14.99 20.58 -17.58
C LEU A 237 -14.14 21.63 -18.31
N ILE A 238 -13.12 21.16 -19.02
CA ILE A 238 -12.28 21.88 -19.98
C ILE A 238 -12.95 23.18 -20.48
N GLU A 239 -12.38 24.34 -20.13
CA GLU A 239 -12.62 25.62 -20.81
C GLU A 239 -11.55 25.86 -21.88
#